data_AF-A0A0Q6Z527-F1
#
_entry.id   AF-A0A0Q6Z527-F1
#
_cell.length_a   1.000
_cell.length_b   1.000
_cell.length_c   1.000
_cell.angle_alpha   90.00
_cell.angle_beta   90.00
_cell.angle_gamma   90.00
#
_symmetry.space_group_name_H-M   'P 1'
#
loop_
_entity.id
_entity.type
_entity.pdbx_description
1 polymer ?
#
loop_
_entity_poly.entity_id
_entity_poly.type
_entity_poly.pdbx_seq_one_letter_code
_entity_poly.pdbx_strand_id
1 'polypeptide(L)' 'MGWERIGLDGEVFTPHRYPNGLYRVADPALGDVKHHAKNQLSIRDDQIEDYLQRGFSLRMKGDVTGKVNLIPPSEIRRV' A
#
# COMPACT_ATOMS: atom_id res chain seq x y z
N MET A 1 7.95 -8.49 9.96
CA MET A 1 8.45 -8.66 8.58
C MET A 1 7.96 -7.47 7.79
N GLY A 2 8.81 -6.83 7.00
CA GLY A 2 8.49 -5.56 6.35
C GLY A 2 8.02 -5.74 4.91
N TRP A 3 7.39 -4.70 4.38
CA TRP A 3 7.07 -4.56 2.96
C TRP A 3 7.68 -3.27 2.46
N GLU A 4 8.24 -3.28 1.26
CA GLU A 4 8.77 -2.06 0.66
C GLU A 4 8.59 -2.05 -0.85
N ARG A 5 8.60 -0.84 -1.41
CA ARG A 5 8.76 -0.60 -2.84
C ARG A 5 9.88 0.40 -3.02
N ILE A 6 10.86 0.10 -3.87
CA ILE A 6 11.94 1.02 -4.22
C ILE A 6 11.57 1.74 -5.52
N GLY A 7 11.52 3.07 -5.46
CA GLY A 7 11.35 3.92 -6.64
C GLY A 7 12.56 3.95 -7.55
N LEU A 8 12.37 4.39 -8.79
CA LEU A 8 13.45 4.56 -9.77
C LEU A 8 14.51 5.56 -9.31
N ASP A 9 14.12 6.51 -8.47
CA ASP A 9 14.95 7.50 -7.80
C ASP A 9 15.60 6.98 -6.51
N GLY A 10 15.39 5.70 -6.16
CA GLY A 10 15.84 5.10 -4.91
C GLY A 10 14.96 5.42 -3.70
N GLU A 11 13.84 6.14 -3.87
CA GLU A 11 12.93 6.42 -2.75
C GLU A 11 12.29 5.12 -2.26
N VAL A 12 12.42 4.86 -0.95
CA VAL A 12 11.79 3.72 -0.30
C VAL A 12 10.38 4.11 0.12
N PHE A 13 9.42 3.26 -0.25
CA PHE A 13 8.03 3.35 0.16
C PHE A 13 7.73 2.22 1.13
N THR A 14 7.20 2.53 2.31
CA THR A 14 6.79 1.56 3.34
C THR A 14 5.28 1.63 3.59
N PRO A 15 4.62 0.56 4.11
CA PRO A 15 3.18 0.60 4.41
C PRO A 15 2.82 1.81 5.27
N HIS A 16 1.88 2.64 4.79
CA HIS A 16 1.46 3.83 5.52
C HIS A 16 0.56 3.42 6.69
N ARG A 17 1.10 3.51 7.91
CA ARG A 17 0.33 3.32 9.14
C ARG A 17 -0.43 4.60 9.49
N TYR A 18 -1.75 4.54 9.45
CA TYR A 18 -2.62 5.68 9.78
C TYR A 18 -2.70 5.91 11.31
N PRO A 19 -3.20 7.07 11.77
CA PRO A 19 -3.30 7.39 13.21
C PRO A 19 -4.11 6.38 14.04
N ASN A 20 -5.04 5.65 13.41
CA ASN A 20 -5.80 4.57 14.04
C ASN A 20 -5.00 3.25 14.16
N GLY A 21 -3.74 3.24 13.76
CA GLY A 21 -2.86 2.07 13.79
C GLY A 21 -3.07 1.07 12.66
N LEU A 22 -4.01 1.33 11.73
CA LEU A 22 -4.36 0.45 10.62
C LEU A 22 -3.68 0.89 9.31
N TYR A 23 -3.70 -0.01 8.34
CA TYR A 23 -3.25 0.20 6.97
C TYR A 23 -4.44 0.25 6.03
N ARG A 24 -4.23 0.65 4.77
CA ARG A 24 -5.30 0.70 3.78
C ARG A 24 -4.90 0.01 2.49
N VAL A 25 -5.80 -0.81 1.99
CA VAL A 25 -5.70 -1.45 0.67
C VAL A 25 -6.88 -1.04 -0.20
N ALA A 26 -6.72 -1.17 -1.51
CA ALA A 26 -7.80 -0.95 -2.47
C ALA A 26 -7.84 -2.07 -3.51
N ASP A 27 -9.06 -2.47 -3.88
CA ASP A 27 -9.31 -3.48 -4.90
C ASP A 27 -9.02 -2.89 -6.30
N PRO A 28 -8.12 -3.49 -7.10
CA PRO A 28 -7.88 -3.04 -8.47
C PRO A 28 -9.12 -3.18 -9.37
N ALA A 29 -10.07 -4.07 -9.06
CA ALA A 29 -11.29 -4.28 -9.84
C ALA A 29 -12.35 -3.19 -9.63
N LEU A 30 -12.23 -2.39 -8.57
CA LEU A 30 -13.20 -1.31 -8.24
C LEU A 30 -12.84 0.05 -8.85
N GLY A 31 -12.03 0.04 -9.91
CA GLY A 31 -12.00 1.08 -10.93
C GLY A 31 -10.69 1.85 -11.03
N ASP A 32 -10.33 2.18 -12.27
CA ASP A 32 -9.15 2.94 -12.73
C ASP A 32 -8.87 4.26 -11.97
N VAL A 33 -9.81 4.73 -11.14
CA VAL A 33 -9.68 5.94 -10.32
C VAL A 33 -9.20 5.56 -8.92
N LYS A 34 -7.87 5.41 -8.78
CA LYS A 34 -7.09 5.13 -7.55
C LYS A 34 -7.36 6.06 -6.33
N HIS A 35 -8.22 7.07 -6.49
CA HIS A 35 -8.47 8.17 -5.55
C HIS A 35 -9.78 8.07 -4.77
N HIS A 36 -10.70 7.17 -5.12
CA HIS A 36 -11.95 7.05 -4.38
C HIS A 36 -11.72 6.35 -3.02
N ALA A 37 -11.58 7.17 -1.97
CA ALA A 37 -11.45 6.71 -0.59
C ALA A 37 -12.52 5.71 -0.15
N LYS A 38 -13.71 5.73 -0.78
CA LYS A 38 -14.83 4.80 -0.53
C LYS A 38 -14.51 3.33 -0.85
N ASN A 39 -13.52 3.06 -1.70
CA ASN A 39 -13.12 1.71 -2.09
C ASN A 39 -11.91 1.20 -1.27
N GLN A 40 -11.47 1.96 -0.27
CA GLN A 40 -10.35 1.57 0.59
C GLN A 40 -10.85 0.75 1.78
N LEU A 41 -10.19 -0.38 2.01
CA LEU A 41 -10.42 -1.22 3.17
C LEU A 41 -9.34 -0.94 4.22
N SER A 42 -9.77 -0.74 5.47
CA SER A 42 -8.84 -0.64 6.59
C SER A 42 -8.48 -2.04 7.08
N ILE A 43 -7.19 -2.34 7.17
CA ILE A 43 -6.68 -3.67 7.52
C ILE A 43 -5.60 -3.58 8.59
N ARG A 44 -5.39 -4.68 9.30
CA ARG A 44 -4.26 -4.83 10.23
C ARG A 44 -2.99 -5.23 9.48
N ASP A 45 -1.85 -5.13 10.17
CA ASP A 45 -0.53 -5.50 9.63
C ASP A 45 -0.45 -6.96 9.19
N ASP A 46 -0.98 -7.87 10.01
CA ASP A 46 -1.02 -9.32 9.75
C ASP A 46 -1.89 -9.72 8.55
N GLN A 47 -2.73 -8.80 8.07
CA GLN A 47 -3.60 -9.03 6.92
C GLN A 47 -2.98 -8.54 5.60
N ILE A 48 -1.88 -7.78 5.64
CA ILE A 48 -1.28 -7.18 4.44
C ILE A 48 -0.94 -8.27 3.42
N GLU A 49 -0.31 -9.37 3.87
CA GLU A 49 0.12 -10.46 2.99
C GLU A 49 -1.05 -11.08 2.21
N ASP A 50 -2.16 -11.39 2.90
CA ASP A 50 -3.37 -11.96 2.28
C ASP A 50 -3.95 -11.04 1.20
N TYR A 51 -4.08 -9.75 1.49
CA TYR A 51 -4.63 -8.80 0.54
C TYR A 51 -3.70 -8.58 -0.66
N LEU A 52 -2.38 -8.51 -0.46
CA LEU A 52 -1.42 -8.42 -1.56
C LEU A 52 -1.48 -9.65 -2.47
N GLN A 53 -1.59 -10.86 -1.90
CA GLN A 53 -1.75 -12.10 -2.66
C GLN A 53 -3.06 -12.13 -3.47
N ARG A 54 -4.12 -11.50 -2.95
CA ARG A 54 -5.41 -11.34 -3.65
C ARG A 54 -5.40 -10.24 -4.72
N GLY A 55 -4.27 -9.58 -4.96
CA GLY A 55 -4.12 -8.55 -5.98
C GLY A 55 -4.40 -7.12 -5.51
N PHE A 56 -4.72 -6.92 -4.23
CA PHE A 56 -5.04 -5.58 -3.72
C PHE A 56 -3.79 -4.70 -3.70
N SER A 57 -3.98 -3.43 -4.04
CA SER A 57 -2.91 -2.43 -3.92
C SER A 57 -2.85 -1.87 -2.51
N LEU A 58 -1.65 -1.59 -2.01
CA LEU A 58 -1.40 -1.11 -0.65
C LEU A 58 -1.06 0.38 -0.63
N ARG A 59 -1.59 1.12 0.35
CA ARG A 59 -1.17 2.51 0.61
C ARG A 59 0.19 2.51 1.27
N MET A 60 1.17 3.08 0.58
CA MET A 60 2.54 3.19 1.06
C MET A 60 2.99 4.65 1.08
N LYS A 61 3.86 4.99 2.03
CA LYS A 61 4.41 6.33 2.22
C LYS A 61 5.89 6.32 1.81
N GLY A 62 6.28 7.28 0.98
CA GLY A 62 7.68 7.53 0.69
C GLY A 62 8.39 8.10 1.92
N ASP A 63 9.53 7.53 2.27
CA ASP A 63 10.27 7.90 3.48
C ASP A 63 10.89 9.30 3.35
N VAL A 64 11.24 9.72 2.13
CA VAL A 64 11.86 11.02 1.85
C VAL A 64 10.82 12.08 1.51
N THR A 65 9.95 11.83 0.53
CA THR A 65 8.98 12.83 0.06
C THR A 65 7.73 12.90 0.92
N GLY A 66 7.47 11.88 1.74
CA GLY A 66 6.25 11.75 2.52
C GLY A 66 5.00 11.46 1.69
N LYS A 67 5.14 11.30 0.36
CA LYS A 67 4.01 11.07 -0.55
C LYS A 67 3.35 9.73 -0.26
N VAL A 68 2.02 9.72 -0.26
CA VAL A 68 1.23 8.50 -0.02
C VAL A 68 0.61 8.01 -1.32
N ASN A 69 1.15 6.92 -1.83
CA ASN A 69 0.74 6.32 -3.10
C ASN A 69 0.01 4.99 -2.87
N LEU A 70 -0.82 4.62 -3.84
CA LEU A 70 -1.41 3.30 -3.91
C LEU A 70 -0.55 2.44 -4.85
N ILE A 71 0.15 1.46 -4.29
CA ILE A 71 1.17 0.67 -4.99
C ILE A 71 0.63 -0.74 -5.23
N PRO A 72 0.68 -1.25 -6.48
CA PRO A 72 0.23 -2.60 -6.80
C PRO A 72 1.17 -3.66 -6.21
N PRO A 73 0.66 -4.87 -5.89
CA PRO A 73 1.47 -5.92 -5.28
C PRO A 73 2.67 -6.33 -6.14
N SER A 74 2.60 -6.19 -7.47
CA SER A 74 3.70 -6.46 -8.39
C SER A 74 4.93 -5.56 -8.22
N GLU A 75 4.77 -4.41 -7.58
CA GLU A 75 5.86 -3.46 -7.29
C GLU A 75 6.39 -3.56 -5.86
N ILE A 76 5.77 -4.41 -5.02
CA ILE A 76 6.09 -4.53 -3.59
C ILE A 76 6.91 -5.79 -3.36
N ARG A 77 7.94 -5.68 -2.54
CA ARG A 77 8.75 -6.82 -2.09
C ARG A 77 8.73 -6.95 -0.57
N ARG A 78 8.88 -8.19 -0.11
CA ARG A 78 9.02 -8.52 1.32
C ARG A 78 10.48 -8.33 1.74
N VAL A 79 10.69 -7.76 2.93
CA VAL A 79 12.01 -7.56 3.55
C VAL A 79 12.07 -8.05 5.00
#